data_AF-A0A383WNE5-F1
#
_entry.id   AF-A0A383WNE5-F1
#
_cell.length_a   1.000
_cell.length_b   1.000
_cell.length_c   1.000
_cell.angle_alpha   90.00
_cell.angle_beta   90.00
_cell.angle_gamma   90.00
#
_symmetry.space_group_name_H-M   'P 1'
#
loop_
_entity.id
_entity.type
_entity.pdbx_description
1 polymer ?
#
loop_
_entity_poly.entity_id
_entity_poly.type
_entity_poly.pdbx_seq_one_letter_code
_entity_poly.pdbx_strand_id
1 'polypeptide(L)'
;MCLQQFVDAAVDLVFVEYAANDGYSDGSVNNGAVAAFERLLRKLLQQQRGPAVVLMEFLATDAKQKGLPFYATAEDQYGVLAQYYGLPWLSYRNLVWQGLMQDTPGFSRFELFPPDEQRHPTPLGHRYMADIAVHLLQQTYIDSVLASLDEQTLQQHPLAKVAPPMLPGNYESSNLACIIGEDLRAAVVQQQGSWSWVNEGTPARPKWGFVSWQVGAALLLKFDTRASPAQQPVSSSSSSRGPSEEDHASAQRTATTRTATTTSSSSSSSSSTTPDMIIWLGYVKSWRHMGSATLSCISGCTCQPAVVDGLHGEGNTQQHMAKLFATQAEECIVEVKINPWTRSKDHKFKVTGVMVSRYVHYSGEGDFTDTVLLNTMEDNAAAAAAAAAALAPAPAQGP
;
A
#
# COMPACT_ATOMS: atom_id res chain seq x y z
N MET A 1 -3.90 -1.70 2.43
CA MET A 1 -2.47 -2.04 2.64
C MET A 1 -2.25 -2.51 4.05
N CYS A 2 -1.50 -3.60 4.21
CA CYS A 2 -1.20 -4.32 5.45
C CYS A 2 -0.16 -3.62 6.36
N LEU A 3 -0.27 -2.30 6.52
CA LEU A 3 0.81 -1.51 7.13
C LEU A 3 1.25 -2.05 8.50
N GLN A 4 0.31 -2.48 9.33
CA GLN A 4 0.58 -2.99 10.68
C GLN A 4 1.43 -4.27 10.72
N GLN A 5 1.54 -5.00 9.61
CA GLN A 5 2.37 -6.20 9.52
C GLN A 5 3.79 -5.89 9.03
N PHE A 6 3.99 -4.71 8.44
CA PHE A 6 5.25 -4.31 7.81
C PHE A 6 5.96 -3.16 8.52
N VAL A 7 5.23 -2.39 9.32
CA VAL A 7 5.75 -1.24 10.06
C VAL A 7 5.52 -1.50 11.53
N ASP A 8 6.62 -1.53 12.29
CA ASP A 8 6.58 -1.65 13.74
C ASP A 8 5.76 -0.49 14.33
N ALA A 9 4.83 -0.78 15.23
CA ALA A 9 4.04 0.23 15.93
C ALA A 9 4.92 1.17 16.78
N ALA A 10 6.13 0.74 17.14
CA ALA A 10 7.12 1.48 17.89
C ALA A 10 8.06 2.33 17.02
N VAL A 11 7.95 2.29 15.69
CA VAL A 11 8.87 3.01 14.79
C VAL A 11 8.80 4.53 15.03
N ASP A 12 9.96 5.19 15.02
CA ASP A 12 10.05 6.64 15.19
C ASP A 12 10.33 7.36 13.86
N LEU A 13 10.91 6.68 12.86
CA LEU A 13 11.22 7.21 11.52
C LEU A 13 10.94 6.18 10.43
N VAL A 14 10.21 6.58 9.40
CA VAL A 14 9.89 5.76 8.24
C VAL A 14 10.32 6.49 6.96
N PHE A 15 11.20 5.86 6.19
CA PHE A 15 11.45 6.24 4.81
C PHE A 15 10.45 5.51 3.90
N VAL A 16 9.78 6.24 3.01
CA VAL A 16 8.80 5.69 2.06
C VAL A 16 9.35 5.87 0.66
N GLU A 17 9.52 4.76 -0.08
CA GLU A 17 9.98 4.71 -1.46
C GLU A 17 9.03 3.79 -2.24
N TYR A 18 8.35 4.35 -3.23
CA TYR A 18 7.56 3.58 -4.21
C TYR A 18 7.68 4.15 -5.63
N ALA A 19 8.40 5.26 -5.84
CA ALA A 19 8.46 5.91 -7.15
C ALA A 19 9.04 4.99 -8.23
N ALA A 20 10.05 4.18 -7.90
CA ALA A 20 10.59 3.23 -8.87
C ALA A 20 9.64 2.05 -9.14
N ASN A 21 8.80 1.67 -8.18
CA ASN A 21 7.81 0.60 -8.30
C ASN A 21 6.59 1.00 -9.12
N ASP A 22 6.06 2.20 -8.87
CA ASP A 22 4.88 2.73 -9.55
C ASP A 22 5.23 3.32 -10.93
N GLY A 23 6.52 3.58 -11.15
CA GLY A 23 7.11 3.80 -12.46
C GLY A 23 6.82 5.17 -13.05
N TYR A 24 6.41 5.17 -14.32
CA TYR A 24 6.15 6.40 -15.08
C TYR A 24 4.68 6.71 -15.08
N SER A 25 4.37 7.99 -14.97
CA SER A 25 3.01 8.47 -14.92
C SER A 25 2.69 9.36 -16.12
N ASP A 26 1.39 9.50 -16.40
CA ASP A 26 0.86 10.41 -17.42
C ASP A 26 0.90 11.89 -16.97
N GLY A 27 1.53 12.19 -15.84
CA GLY A 27 1.57 13.51 -15.22
C GLY A 27 0.32 13.86 -14.40
N SER A 28 -0.73 13.04 -14.40
CA SER A 28 -1.95 13.31 -13.63
C SER A 28 -1.78 12.93 -12.16
N VAL A 29 -1.96 13.87 -11.23
CA VAL A 29 -2.05 13.56 -9.80
C VAL A 29 -3.33 12.79 -9.42
N ASN A 30 -4.34 12.79 -10.30
CA ASN A 30 -5.62 12.13 -10.06
C ASN A 30 -5.62 10.73 -10.68
N ASN A 31 -4.81 9.83 -10.13
CA ASN A 31 -4.74 8.43 -10.56
C ASN A 31 -4.74 7.47 -9.35
N GLY A 32 -5.02 6.19 -9.62
CA GLY A 32 -5.14 5.17 -8.58
C GLY A 32 -3.87 4.92 -7.77
N ALA A 33 -2.69 5.08 -8.37
CA ALA A 33 -1.40 4.92 -7.68
C ALA A 33 -1.15 6.06 -6.68
N VAL A 34 -1.32 7.32 -7.11
CA VAL A 34 -1.21 8.50 -6.24
C VAL A 34 -2.23 8.44 -5.11
N ALA A 35 -3.45 7.99 -5.40
CA ALA A 35 -4.45 7.78 -4.37
C ALA A 35 -4.08 6.69 -3.36
N ALA A 36 -3.53 5.56 -3.82
CA ALA A 36 -3.07 4.51 -2.93
C ALA A 36 -1.90 4.99 -2.06
N PHE A 37 -0.96 5.73 -2.64
CA PHE A 37 0.18 6.32 -1.96
C PHE A 37 -0.24 7.36 -0.92
N GLU A 38 -1.20 8.25 -1.25
CA GLU A 38 -1.76 9.17 -0.27
C GLU A 38 -2.36 8.44 0.94
N ARG A 39 -3.15 7.37 0.71
CA ARG A 39 -3.72 6.58 1.82
C ARG A 39 -2.62 5.95 2.68
N LEU A 40 -1.51 5.51 2.09
CA LEU A 40 -0.34 5.04 2.83
C LEU A 40 0.24 6.12 3.74
N LEU A 41 0.54 7.30 3.18
CA LEU A 41 1.12 8.41 3.94
C LEU A 41 0.25 8.78 5.12
N ARG A 42 -1.06 8.93 4.89
CA ARG A 42 -2.01 9.24 5.96
C ARG A 42 -2.01 8.18 7.06
N LYS A 43 -1.97 6.90 6.69
CA LYS A 43 -1.95 5.79 7.65
C LYS A 43 -0.67 5.75 8.49
N LEU A 44 0.46 6.10 7.89
CA LEU A 44 1.74 6.27 8.59
C LEU A 44 1.68 7.44 9.57
N LEU A 45 1.20 8.61 9.10
CA LEU A 45 1.07 9.81 9.92
C LEU A 45 0.03 9.68 11.05
N GLN A 46 -0.94 8.76 10.91
CA GLN A 46 -1.96 8.47 11.91
C GLN A 46 -1.57 7.31 12.86
N GLN A 47 -0.38 6.73 12.74
CA GLN A 47 0.08 5.73 13.71
C GLN A 47 0.09 6.33 15.12
N GLN A 48 -0.12 5.48 16.13
CA GLN A 48 -0.27 5.92 17.53
C GLN A 48 0.91 6.78 18.02
N ARG A 49 2.14 6.47 17.57
CA ARG A 49 3.35 7.21 17.94
C ARG A 49 3.66 8.39 17.03
N GLY A 50 2.94 8.56 15.91
CA GLY A 50 3.18 9.62 14.94
C GLY A 50 4.63 9.65 14.44
N PRO A 51 5.12 8.57 13.78
CA PRO A 51 6.51 8.52 13.31
C PRO A 51 6.82 9.67 12.36
N ALA A 52 8.07 10.11 12.34
CA ALA A 52 8.57 10.95 11.27
C ALA A 52 8.49 10.18 9.94
N VAL A 53 7.92 10.80 8.91
CA VAL A 53 7.79 10.20 7.59
C VAL A 53 8.62 11.03 6.61
N VAL A 54 9.54 10.37 5.90
CA VAL A 54 10.37 10.98 4.87
C VAL A 54 10.12 10.25 3.56
N LEU A 55 9.79 10.99 2.51
CA LEU A 55 9.74 10.41 1.18
C LEU A 55 11.16 10.30 0.64
N MET A 56 11.54 9.12 0.18
CA MET A 56 12.79 8.87 -0.51
C MET A 56 12.39 8.33 -1.87
N GLU A 57 12.58 9.13 -2.92
CA GLU A 57 12.08 8.79 -4.25
C GLU A 57 13.20 8.32 -5.15
N PHE A 58 13.04 7.10 -5.67
CA PHE A 58 14.04 6.46 -6.50
C PHE A 58 13.75 6.64 -7.99
N LEU A 59 14.81 6.84 -8.77
CA LEU A 59 14.71 7.02 -10.21
C LEU A 59 14.63 5.66 -10.92
N ALA A 60 13.55 5.44 -11.67
CA ALA A 60 13.49 4.35 -12.63
C ALA A 60 14.61 4.52 -13.70
N THR A 61 15.46 3.50 -13.79
CA THR A 61 16.76 3.63 -14.48
C THR A 61 16.67 3.60 -15.99
N ASP A 62 15.52 3.16 -16.50
CA ASP A 62 15.20 3.08 -17.92
C ASP A 62 14.77 4.44 -18.51
N ALA A 63 14.79 5.52 -17.70
CA ALA A 63 14.34 6.85 -18.11
C ALA A 63 15.16 7.39 -19.28
N LYS A 64 16.48 7.21 -19.24
CA LYS A 64 17.40 7.60 -20.34
C LYS A 64 17.09 6.82 -21.62
N GLN A 65 16.87 5.51 -21.52
CA GLN A 65 16.64 4.63 -22.67
C GLN A 65 15.27 4.88 -23.29
N LYS A 66 14.28 5.25 -22.47
CA LYS A 66 12.95 5.64 -22.91
C LYS A 66 12.85 7.08 -23.39
N GLY A 67 13.94 7.87 -23.30
CA GLY A 67 13.94 9.28 -23.68
C GLY A 67 12.97 10.13 -22.87
N LEU A 68 12.73 9.74 -21.61
CA LEU A 68 11.79 10.44 -20.75
C LEU A 68 12.39 11.76 -20.26
N PRO A 69 11.57 12.83 -20.16
CA PRO A 69 12.04 14.07 -19.58
C PRO A 69 12.23 13.90 -18.06
N PHE A 70 12.94 14.85 -17.46
CA PHE A 70 13.22 14.87 -16.03
C PHE A 70 11.97 14.67 -15.17
N TYR A 71 10.86 15.33 -15.52
CA TYR A 71 9.61 15.43 -14.74
C TYR A 71 8.55 14.37 -15.09
N ALA A 72 8.93 13.25 -15.72
CA ALA A 72 7.98 12.20 -16.13
C ALA A 72 8.08 10.95 -15.26
N THR A 73 8.05 11.11 -13.93
CA THR A 73 8.17 10.00 -12.97
C THR A 73 7.06 10.04 -11.92
N ALA A 74 6.81 8.94 -11.22
CA ALA A 74 5.90 8.92 -10.07
C ALA A 74 6.33 9.91 -8.96
N GLU A 75 7.64 10.16 -8.83
CA GLU A 75 8.21 11.15 -7.91
C GLU A 75 7.58 12.55 -8.08
N ASP A 76 7.23 12.97 -9.30
CA ASP A 76 6.63 14.29 -9.53
C ASP A 76 5.25 14.43 -8.86
N GLN A 77 4.51 13.33 -8.79
CA GLN A 77 3.17 13.28 -8.21
C GLN A 77 3.25 13.11 -6.70
N TYR A 78 4.18 12.28 -6.23
CA TYR A 78 4.43 12.12 -4.80
C TYR A 78 5.03 13.38 -4.19
N GLY A 79 5.80 14.16 -4.95
CA GLY A 79 6.27 15.49 -4.54
C GLY A 79 5.14 16.48 -4.27
N VAL A 80 3.99 16.37 -4.97
CA VAL A 80 2.79 17.17 -4.67
C VAL A 80 2.18 16.75 -3.32
N LEU A 81 2.12 15.44 -3.04
CA LEU A 81 1.68 14.93 -1.74
C LEU A 81 2.64 15.33 -0.62
N ALA A 82 3.96 15.29 -0.85
CA ALA A 82 4.96 15.74 0.10
C ALA A 82 4.72 17.20 0.52
N GLN A 83 4.49 18.07 -0.46
CA GLN A 83 4.17 19.47 -0.21
C GLN A 83 2.85 19.64 0.55
N TYR A 84 1.81 18.90 0.15
CA TYR A 84 0.50 18.97 0.79
C TYR A 84 0.53 18.56 2.27
N TYR A 85 1.30 17.52 2.60
CA TYR A 85 1.44 16.99 3.96
C TYR A 85 2.62 17.57 4.73
N GLY A 86 3.40 18.49 4.14
CA GLY A 86 4.58 19.10 4.78
C GLY A 86 5.69 18.10 5.10
N LEU A 87 5.91 17.10 4.25
CA LEU A 87 6.89 16.03 4.48
C LEU A 87 8.25 16.33 3.83
N PRO A 88 9.37 15.97 4.48
CA PRO A 88 10.67 15.94 3.81
C PRO A 88 10.64 14.97 2.62
N TRP A 89 11.27 15.39 1.52
CA TRP A 89 11.28 14.67 0.26
C TRP A 89 12.70 14.66 -0.32
N LEU A 90 13.29 13.47 -0.37
CA LEU A 90 14.63 13.21 -0.88
C LEU A 90 14.52 12.65 -2.29
N SER A 91 15.13 13.34 -3.25
CA SER A 91 15.08 12.96 -4.66
C SER A 91 16.40 12.35 -5.10
N TYR A 92 16.42 11.03 -5.31
CA TYR A 92 17.58 10.37 -5.94
C TYR A 92 17.76 10.85 -7.38
N ARG A 93 16.66 11.11 -8.08
CA ARG A 93 16.66 11.71 -9.42
C ARG A 93 17.45 13.01 -9.45
N ASN A 94 17.17 13.96 -8.56
CA ASN A 94 17.86 15.26 -8.52
C ASN A 94 19.37 15.09 -8.31
N LEU A 95 19.78 14.09 -7.52
CA LEU A 95 21.18 13.82 -7.26
C LEU A 95 21.92 13.32 -8.51
N VAL A 96 21.32 12.36 -9.25
CA VAL A 96 22.07 11.63 -10.29
C VAL A 96 21.75 12.04 -11.71
N TRP A 97 20.63 12.72 -11.97
CA TRP A 97 20.09 12.89 -13.33
C TRP A 97 21.08 13.50 -14.32
N GLN A 98 21.71 14.63 -13.98
CA GLN A 98 22.62 15.32 -14.91
C GLN A 98 23.83 14.44 -15.26
N GLY A 99 24.45 13.82 -14.25
CA GLY A 99 25.57 12.90 -14.45
C GLY A 99 25.16 11.66 -15.25
N LEU A 100 23.97 11.11 -14.99
CA LEU A 100 23.40 9.97 -15.72
C LEU A 100 23.14 10.31 -17.19
N MET A 101 22.58 11.47 -17.49
CA MET A 101 22.31 11.90 -18.87
C MET A 101 23.60 12.14 -19.65
N GLN A 102 24.65 12.63 -18.98
CA GLN A 102 25.95 12.95 -19.58
C GLN A 102 26.97 11.80 -19.54
N ASP A 103 26.62 10.64 -18.97
CA ASP A 103 27.54 9.52 -18.70
C ASP A 103 28.81 9.96 -17.96
N THR A 104 28.65 10.86 -16.99
CA THR A 104 29.77 11.35 -16.16
C THR A 104 30.31 10.21 -15.30
N PRO A 105 31.64 10.03 -15.18
CA PRO A 105 32.22 9.03 -14.28
C PRO A 105 31.68 9.14 -12.85
N GLY A 106 31.30 8.01 -12.25
CA GLY A 106 30.61 7.92 -10.96
C GLY A 106 29.09 8.05 -11.04
N PHE A 107 28.54 8.53 -12.16
CA PHE A 107 27.10 8.71 -12.38
C PHE A 107 26.60 7.98 -13.63
N SER A 108 27.47 7.27 -14.36
CA SER A 108 27.04 6.54 -15.54
C SER A 108 26.06 5.43 -15.17
N ARG A 109 25.21 5.04 -16.13
CA ARG A 109 24.17 4.04 -15.88
C ARG A 109 24.73 2.77 -15.23
N PHE A 110 25.82 2.24 -15.77
CA PHE A 110 26.38 0.95 -15.35
C PHE A 110 27.20 1.02 -14.05
N GLU A 111 27.56 2.22 -13.60
CA GLU A 111 28.15 2.40 -12.29
C GLU A 111 27.07 2.43 -11.20
N LEU A 112 25.89 2.98 -11.50
CA LEU A 112 24.77 3.07 -10.57
C LEU A 112 23.86 1.84 -10.58
N PHE A 113 23.81 1.09 -11.68
CA PHE A 113 22.93 -0.06 -11.88
C PHE A 113 23.64 -1.20 -12.61
N PRO A 114 23.41 -2.47 -12.26
CA PRO A 114 23.97 -3.59 -13.00
C PRO A 114 23.51 -3.60 -14.47
N PRO A 115 24.32 -4.05 -15.43
CA PRO A 115 23.96 -4.05 -16.85
C PRO A 115 22.71 -4.86 -17.21
N ASP A 116 22.47 -5.94 -16.46
CA ASP A 116 21.35 -6.87 -16.61
C ASP A 116 20.15 -6.54 -15.70
N GLU A 117 20.26 -5.50 -14.88
CA GLU A 117 19.26 -5.15 -13.87
C GLU A 117 18.96 -3.65 -13.86
N GLN A 118 17.75 -3.29 -14.29
CA GLN A 118 17.37 -1.90 -14.52
C GLN A 118 16.63 -1.27 -13.33
N ARG A 119 16.65 -1.91 -12.15
CA ARG A 119 15.84 -1.45 -11.01
C ARG A 119 16.61 -1.41 -9.70
N HIS A 120 17.55 -2.31 -9.49
CA HIS A 120 18.27 -2.39 -8.23
C HIS A 120 19.64 -1.69 -8.35
N PRO A 121 19.96 -0.75 -7.45
CA PRO A 121 21.23 -0.05 -7.50
C PRO A 121 22.42 -0.99 -7.22
N THR A 122 23.57 -0.65 -7.78
CA THR A 122 24.87 -1.19 -7.35
C THR A 122 25.20 -0.70 -5.93
N PRO A 123 26.29 -1.19 -5.30
CA PRO A 123 26.78 -0.62 -4.05
C PRO A 123 27.03 0.90 -4.11
N LEU A 124 27.44 1.44 -5.26
CA LEU A 124 27.63 2.88 -5.44
C LEU A 124 26.27 3.62 -5.46
N GLY A 125 25.28 3.10 -6.18
CA GLY A 125 23.93 3.68 -6.19
C GLY A 125 23.28 3.66 -4.80
N HIS A 126 23.42 2.56 -4.07
CA HIS A 126 22.98 2.47 -2.68
C HIS A 126 23.70 3.46 -1.76
N ARG A 127 25.01 3.68 -1.96
CA ARG A 127 25.75 4.68 -1.21
C ARG A 127 25.19 6.09 -1.43
N TYR A 128 24.87 6.46 -2.67
CA TYR A 128 24.24 7.75 -2.96
C TYR A 128 22.87 7.92 -2.29
N MET A 129 22.04 6.86 -2.25
CA MET A 129 20.78 6.89 -1.47
C MET A 129 21.02 7.06 0.03
N ALA A 130 22.02 6.37 0.58
CA ALA A 130 22.37 6.50 1.99
C ALA A 130 22.91 7.90 2.32
N ASP A 131 23.77 8.46 1.47
CA ASP A 131 24.39 9.76 1.68
C ASP A 131 23.35 10.89 1.75
N ILE A 132 22.29 10.87 0.91
CA ILE A 132 21.21 11.88 0.98
C ILE A 132 20.35 11.72 2.25
N ALA A 133 20.10 10.50 2.72
CA ALA A 133 19.38 10.26 3.97
C ALA A 133 20.22 10.69 5.18
N VAL A 134 21.51 10.37 5.19
CA VAL A 134 22.45 10.80 6.24
C VAL A 134 22.57 12.32 6.27
N HIS A 135 22.65 12.97 5.10
CA HIS A 135 22.71 14.42 5.02
C HIS A 135 21.47 15.09 5.62
N LEU A 136 20.26 14.56 5.32
CA LEU A 136 19.02 15.04 5.95
C LEU A 136 19.12 14.95 7.48
N LEU A 137 19.50 13.79 8.02
CA LEU A 137 19.58 13.57 9.46
C LEU A 137 20.60 14.49 10.13
N GLN A 138 21.77 14.68 9.50
CA GLN A 138 22.81 15.59 10.00
C GLN A 138 22.31 17.03 9.99
N GLN A 139 21.65 17.47 8.92
CA GLN A 139 21.11 18.82 8.82
C GLN A 139 20.02 19.05 9.86
N THR A 140 19.06 18.12 9.99
CA THR A 140 18.00 18.19 11.00
C THR A 140 18.56 18.25 12.42
N TYR A 141 19.63 17.50 12.71
CA TYR A 141 20.31 17.57 14.00
C TYR A 141 20.93 18.95 14.25
N ILE A 142 21.68 19.48 13.28
CA ILE A 142 22.30 20.81 13.37
C ILE A 142 21.22 21.88 13.59
N ASP A 143 20.14 21.85 12.80
CA ASP A 143 19.04 22.80 12.90
C ASP A 143 18.36 22.73 14.28
N SER A 144 18.19 21.52 14.82
CA SER A 144 17.62 21.32 16.15
C SER A 144 18.51 21.84 17.28
N VAL A 145 19.84 21.79 17.11
CA VAL A 145 20.80 22.35 18.07
C VAL A 145 20.84 23.88 17.99
N LEU A 146 20.73 24.45 16.77
CA LEU A 146 20.79 25.89 16.56
C LEU A 146 19.47 26.60 16.87
N ALA A 147 18.34 25.91 16.65
CA ALA A 147 17.00 26.42 16.85
C ALA A 147 16.13 25.34 17.51
N SER A 148 16.35 25.12 18.81
CA SER A 148 15.56 24.16 19.57
C SER A 148 14.08 24.54 19.51
N LEU A 149 13.24 23.64 19.02
CA LEU A 149 11.80 23.79 19.07
C LEU A 149 11.34 23.54 20.51
N ASP A 150 10.70 24.53 21.12
CA ASP A 150 10.05 24.31 22.40
C ASP A 150 8.80 23.42 22.23
N GLU A 151 8.43 22.73 23.31
CA GLU A 151 7.30 21.79 23.30
C GLU A 151 5.98 22.47 22.93
N GLN A 152 5.83 23.74 23.27
CA GLN A 152 4.65 24.53 22.94
C GLN A 152 4.55 24.76 21.43
N THR A 153 5.66 25.07 20.76
CA THR A 153 5.74 25.23 19.31
C THR A 153 5.41 23.93 18.60
N LEU A 154 5.89 22.79 19.12
CA LEU A 154 5.55 21.46 18.59
C LEU A 154 4.05 21.14 18.73
N GLN A 155 3.46 21.43 19.90
CA GLN A 155 2.04 21.20 20.15
C GLN A 155 1.13 22.12 19.31
N GLN A 156 1.59 23.34 19.03
CA GLN A 156 0.88 24.30 18.19
C GLN A 156 1.15 24.09 16.69
N HIS A 157 2.06 23.19 16.33
CA HIS A 157 2.44 22.99 14.94
C HIS A 157 1.23 22.46 14.13
N PRO A 158 0.91 23.04 12.97
CA PRO A 158 -0.22 22.61 12.14
C PRO A 158 -0.20 21.13 11.77
N LEU A 159 0.98 20.51 11.74
CA LEU A 159 1.18 19.07 11.47
C LEU A 159 0.81 18.15 12.65
N ALA A 160 0.44 18.70 13.82
CA ALA A 160 -0.05 17.90 14.95
C ALA A 160 -1.35 17.13 14.62
N LYS A 161 -2.07 17.54 13.57
CA LYS A 161 -3.19 16.79 13.01
C LYS A 161 -2.93 16.53 11.54
N VAL A 162 -3.10 15.29 11.12
CA VAL A 162 -3.05 14.94 9.70
C VAL A 162 -4.16 15.72 8.97
N ALA A 163 -3.77 16.53 7.98
CA ALA A 163 -4.67 17.27 7.09
C ALA A 163 -5.77 16.35 6.53
N PRO A 164 -6.91 16.83 5.98
CA PRO A 164 -7.82 15.97 5.20
C PRO A 164 -7.11 15.40 3.94
N PRO A 165 -7.69 14.41 3.24
CA PRO A 165 -7.12 13.95 1.97
C PRO A 165 -7.05 15.10 0.95
N MET A 166 -5.91 15.22 0.27
CA MET A 166 -5.72 16.07 -0.89
C MET A 166 -6.64 15.65 -2.03
N LEU A 167 -6.74 14.34 -2.30
CA LEU A 167 -7.67 13.81 -3.29
C LEU A 167 -9.07 13.68 -2.67
N PRO A 168 -10.11 14.33 -3.23
CA PRO A 168 -11.45 14.34 -2.65
C PRO A 168 -11.98 12.93 -2.37
N GLY A 169 -12.38 12.68 -1.13
CA GLY A 169 -12.97 11.40 -0.71
C GLY A 169 -11.96 10.25 -0.55
N ASN A 170 -10.66 10.49 -0.70
CA ASN A 170 -9.61 9.45 -0.61
C ASN A 170 -9.25 9.08 0.84
N TYR A 171 -10.26 8.78 1.65
CA TYR A 171 -10.08 8.31 3.02
C TYR A 171 -9.74 6.81 3.03
N GLU A 172 -8.98 6.37 4.03
CA GLU A 172 -8.76 4.95 4.27
C GLU A 172 -10.06 4.27 4.74
N SER A 173 -10.30 3.04 4.30
CA SER A 173 -11.31 2.18 4.92
C SER A 173 -10.78 1.71 6.27
N SER A 174 -11.60 1.78 7.33
CA SER A 174 -11.23 1.23 8.65
C SER A 174 -11.32 -0.29 8.71
N ASN A 175 -12.06 -0.93 7.79
CA ASN A 175 -12.09 -2.38 7.65
C ASN A 175 -11.31 -2.77 6.39
N LEU A 176 -10.03 -3.08 6.57
CA LEU A 176 -9.20 -3.70 5.54
C LEU A 176 -8.80 -5.08 6.06
N ALA A 177 -9.28 -6.13 5.42
CA ALA A 177 -8.72 -7.46 5.65
C ALA A 177 -7.31 -7.47 5.07
N CYS A 178 -6.34 -7.84 5.89
CA CYS A 178 -5.01 -8.22 5.45
C CYS A 178 -4.69 -9.59 6.02
N ILE A 179 -4.63 -10.59 5.15
CA ILE A 179 -4.55 -11.98 5.52
C ILE A 179 -3.36 -12.58 4.77
N ILE A 180 -2.22 -12.65 5.44
CA ILE A 180 -0.97 -13.24 4.92
C ILE A 180 -0.38 -14.18 5.96
N GLY A 181 0.62 -14.98 5.58
CA GLY A 181 1.29 -15.88 6.52
C GLY A 181 0.30 -16.83 7.21
N GLU A 182 0.45 -17.09 8.51
CA GLU A 182 -0.42 -18.02 9.24
C GLU A 182 -1.90 -17.59 9.26
N ASP A 183 -2.22 -16.31 9.16
CA ASP A 183 -3.62 -15.85 9.09
C ASP A 183 -4.30 -16.34 7.80
N LEU A 184 -3.54 -16.51 6.71
CA LEU A 184 -4.04 -17.10 5.46
C LEU A 184 -4.51 -18.53 5.67
N ARG A 185 -3.84 -19.28 6.54
CA ARG A 185 -4.25 -20.65 6.88
C ARG A 185 -5.61 -20.66 7.56
N ALA A 186 -5.89 -19.70 8.42
CA ALA A 186 -7.19 -19.57 9.08
C ALA A 186 -8.31 -19.13 8.12
N ALA A 187 -7.98 -18.39 7.06
CA ALA A 187 -8.95 -17.98 6.04
C ALA A 187 -9.37 -19.11 5.09
N VAL A 188 -8.62 -20.21 5.01
CA VAL A 188 -9.00 -21.36 4.16
C VAL A 188 -10.08 -22.18 4.84
N VAL A 189 -11.28 -22.16 4.25
CA VAL A 189 -12.44 -22.91 4.76
C VAL A 189 -12.60 -24.29 4.13
N GLN A 190 -12.07 -24.48 2.93
CA GLN A 190 -12.12 -25.77 2.23
C GLN A 190 -10.98 -25.87 1.20
N GLN A 191 -10.50 -27.10 1.01
CA GLN A 191 -9.52 -27.46 -0.02
C GLN A 191 -10.06 -28.66 -0.79
N GLN A 192 -9.91 -28.64 -2.11
CA GLN A 192 -10.19 -29.77 -2.99
C GLN A 192 -8.92 -30.08 -3.81
N GLY A 193 -8.51 -31.34 -3.85
CA GLY A 193 -7.25 -31.75 -4.48
C GLY A 193 -6.03 -31.54 -3.57
N SER A 194 -4.85 -31.45 -4.18
CA SER A 194 -3.55 -31.51 -3.49
C SER A 194 -3.01 -30.14 -3.02
N TRP A 195 -3.83 -29.28 -2.42
CA TRP A 195 -3.32 -28.04 -1.80
C TRP A 195 -2.53 -28.36 -0.52
N SER A 196 -1.40 -27.69 -0.34
CA SER A 196 -0.51 -27.88 0.82
C SER A 196 0.02 -26.55 1.31
N TRP A 197 0.12 -26.39 2.64
CA TRP A 197 0.75 -25.23 3.27
C TRP A 197 2.27 -25.44 3.28
N VAL A 198 3.01 -24.64 2.49
CA VAL A 198 4.44 -24.88 2.23
C VAL A 198 5.24 -23.60 2.47
N ASN A 199 6.36 -23.75 3.18
CA ASN A 199 7.41 -22.74 3.23
C ASN A 199 8.40 -23.02 2.10
N GLU A 200 8.43 -22.17 1.08
CA GLU A 200 9.41 -22.26 -0.02
C GLU A 200 10.60 -21.30 0.18
N GLY A 201 10.66 -20.65 1.34
CA GLY A 201 11.75 -19.77 1.74
C GLY A 201 12.78 -20.50 2.60
N THR A 202 13.59 -19.72 3.32
CA THR A 202 14.52 -20.24 4.32
C THR A 202 13.91 -20.11 5.72
N PRO A 203 14.46 -20.77 6.76
CA PRO A 203 14.02 -20.52 8.14
C PRO A 203 14.14 -19.05 8.55
N ALA A 204 15.16 -18.33 8.05
CA ALA A 204 15.37 -16.91 8.33
C ALA A 204 14.46 -15.98 7.52
N ARG A 205 13.93 -16.46 6.38
CA ARG A 205 13.06 -15.72 5.47
C ARG A 205 11.96 -16.65 4.96
N PRO A 206 11.00 -17.00 5.83
CA PRO A 206 9.94 -17.91 5.46
C PRO A 206 9.08 -17.30 4.36
N LYS A 207 8.73 -18.11 3.36
CA LYS A 207 7.82 -17.75 2.25
C LYS A 207 6.66 -18.72 2.24
N TRP A 208 5.81 -18.61 3.26
CA TRP A 208 4.64 -19.45 3.43
C TRP A 208 3.57 -19.17 2.38
N GLY A 209 2.80 -20.20 2.02
CA GLY A 209 1.67 -20.09 1.11
C GLY A 209 1.03 -21.44 0.82
N PHE A 210 -0.15 -21.41 0.23
CA PHE A 210 -0.80 -22.62 -0.27
C PHE A 210 -0.31 -22.94 -1.68
N VAL A 211 0.18 -24.16 -1.90
CA VAL A 211 0.70 -24.62 -3.18
C VAL A 211 -0.06 -25.86 -3.64
N SER A 212 -0.42 -25.91 -4.92
CA SER A 212 -0.90 -27.12 -5.58
C SER A 212 -0.35 -27.21 -7.01
N TRP A 213 -0.27 -28.44 -7.52
CA TRP A 213 0.14 -28.78 -8.88
C TRP A 213 -0.98 -29.49 -9.64
N GLN A 214 -2.09 -29.81 -8.98
CA GLN A 214 -3.15 -30.64 -9.54
C GLN A 214 -4.15 -29.75 -10.29
N VAL A 215 -4.30 -30.02 -11.58
CA VAL A 215 -5.36 -29.42 -12.41
C VAL A 215 -6.74 -29.65 -11.77
N GLY A 216 -7.53 -28.58 -11.69
CA GLY A 216 -8.86 -28.59 -11.10
C GLY A 216 -8.89 -28.54 -9.57
N ALA A 217 -7.74 -28.58 -8.89
CA ALA A 217 -7.68 -28.34 -7.45
C ALA A 217 -8.21 -26.94 -7.12
N ALA A 218 -8.97 -26.83 -6.04
CA ALA A 218 -9.65 -25.61 -5.62
C ALA A 218 -9.34 -25.27 -4.16
N LEU A 219 -9.07 -23.99 -3.90
CA LEU A 219 -8.84 -23.43 -2.57
C LEU A 219 -9.93 -22.41 -2.27
N LEU A 220 -10.71 -22.60 -1.21
CA LEU A 220 -11.78 -21.68 -0.82
C LEU A 220 -11.32 -20.80 0.35
N LEU A 221 -11.32 -19.49 0.13
CA LEU A 221 -10.89 -18.46 1.08
C LEU A 221 -12.11 -17.69 1.57
N LYS A 222 -12.28 -17.55 2.89
CA LYS A 222 -13.36 -16.77 3.51
C LYS A 222 -12.80 -15.53 4.22
N PHE A 223 -13.39 -14.37 3.96
CA PHE A 223 -13.04 -13.11 4.62
C PHE A 223 -14.19 -12.09 4.55
N ASP A 224 -14.14 -11.09 5.42
CA ASP A 224 -15.10 -9.98 5.46
C ASP A 224 -14.72 -8.92 4.42
N THR A 225 -15.66 -8.57 3.53
CA THR A 225 -15.51 -7.50 2.55
C THR A 225 -16.32 -6.25 2.89
N ARG A 226 -16.90 -6.15 4.08
CA ARG A 226 -17.62 -4.94 4.51
C ARG A 226 -16.64 -3.79 4.76
N ALA A 227 -16.81 -2.70 4.03
CA ALA A 227 -16.23 -1.43 4.40
C ALA A 227 -17.02 -0.86 5.58
N SER A 228 -16.35 -0.62 6.69
CA SER A 228 -16.89 0.31 7.67
C SER A 228 -17.08 1.67 6.99
N PRO A 229 -18.12 2.44 7.36
CA PRO A 229 -18.26 3.82 6.89
C PRO A 229 -16.92 4.52 7.06
N ALA A 230 -16.40 5.10 5.98
CA ALA A 230 -15.18 5.88 6.06
C ALA A 230 -15.39 6.89 7.19
N GLN A 231 -14.53 6.86 8.20
CA GLN A 231 -14.58 7.83 9.27
C GLN A 231 -14.26 9.18 8.64
N GLN A 232 -15.29 9.88 8.16
CA GLN A 232 -15.15 11.30 7.92
C GLN A 232 -14.75 11.89 9.27
N PRO A 233 -13.70 12.73 9.32
CA PRO A 233 -13.36 13.43 10.55
C PRO A 233 -14.65 14.07 11.01
N VAL A 234 -15.13 13.63 12.17
CA VAL A 234 -16.37 14.13 12.75
C VAL A 234 -16.16 15.62 12.80
N SER A 235 -16.85 16.36 11.92
CA SER A 235 -16.75 17.79 11.91
C SER A 235 -17.19 18.19 13.29
N SER A 236 -16.24 18.59 14.12
CA SER A 236 -16.52 19.10 15.44
C SER A 236 -17.28 20.38 15.17
N SER A 237 -18.59 20.24 15.02
CA SER A 237 -19.54 21.33 15.05
C SER A 237 -19.45 21.86 16.47
N SER A 238 -18.42 22.67 16.69
CA SER A 238 -18.44 23.66 17.74
C SER A 238 -19.64 24.53 17.41
N SER A 239 -20.80 24.14 17.93
CA SER A 239 -21.87 25.07 18.24
C SER A 239 -21.31 26.04 19.26
N SER A 240 -20.45 26.96 18.81
CA SER A 240 -20.30 28.26 19.43
C SER A 240 -21.63 28.96 19.22
N ARG A 241 -22.57 28.65 20.12
CA ARG A 241 -23.72 29.47 20.42
C ARG A 241 -23.12 30.79 20.89
N GLY A 242 -22.92 31.72 19.96
CA GLY A 242 -22.63 33.10 20.32
C GLY A 242 -23.73 33.59 21.25
N PRO A 243 -23.42 34.41 22.27
CA PRO A 243 -24.45 35.05 23.07
C PRO A 243 -25.30 35.91 22.13
N SER A 244 -26.58 35.56 22.06
CA SER A 244 -27.61 36.32 21.38
C SER A 244 -27.73 37.70 22.00
N GLU A 245 -27.51 38.75 21.21
CA GLU A 245 -28.07 40.07 21.47
C GLU A 245 -29.60 39.99 21.40
N GLU A 246 -30.22 40.67 22.37
CA GLU A 246 -31.66 40.78 22.59
C GLU A 246 -32.36 41.67 21.53
N ASP A 247 -33.67 41.40 21.43
CA ASP A 247 -34.76 42.30 21.03
C ASP A 247 -34.99 42.65 19.54
N HIS A 248 -36.02 42.03 18.95
CA HIS A 248 -37.37 42.62 18.92
C HIS A 248 -38.44 41.74 18.26
N ALA A 249 -39.51 41.51 19.03
CA ALA A 249 -40.94 41.54 18.69
C ALA A 249 -41.53 40.72 17.51
N SER A 250 -42.35 39.74 17.92
CA SER A 250 -43.75 39.52 17.52
C SER A 250 -44.07 38.96 16.12
N ALA A 251 -44.53 37.70 16.07
CA ALA A 251 -45.92 37.39 15.72
C ALA A 251 -46.22 35.87 15.81
N GLN A 252 -47.38 35.60 16.41
CA GLN A 252 -48.15 34.36 16.50
C GLN A 252 -48.01 33.37 15.35
N ARG A 253 -47.94 32.07 15.68
CA ARG A 253 -48.79 31.00 15.08
C ARG A 253 -48.72 29.66 15.84
N THR A 254 -49.86 29.35 16.44
CA THR A 254 -50.57 28.06 16.48
C THR A 254 -49.78 26.76 16.59
N ALA A 255 -49.92 26.14 17.76
CA ALA A 255 -49.62 24.75 18.05
C ALA A 255 -50.46 23.80 17.18
N THR A 256 -49.80 22.82 16.56
CA THR A 256 -50.46 21.61 16.03
C THR A 256 -49.67 20.40 16.51
N THR A 257 -50.19 19.78 17.56
CA THR A 257 -49.71 18.51 18.11
C THR A 257 -49.98 17.40 17.09
N ARG A 258 -48.95 16.93 16.40
CA ARG A 258 -49.00 15.73 15.55
C ARG A 258 -48.30 14.59 16.26
N THR A 259 -49.10 13.66 16.77
CA THR A 259 -48.70 12.35 17.28
C THR A 259 -48.11 11.55 16.12
N ALA A 260 -46.78 11.40 16.09
CA ALA A 260 -46.09 10.63 15.07
C ALA A 260 -46.00 9.16 15.51
N THR A 261 -46.85 8.32 14.91
CA THR A 261 -46.79 6.87 15.00
C THR A 261 -45.47 6.38 14.40
N THR A 262 -44.59 5.84 15.24
CA THR A 262 -43.30 5.28 14.85
C THR A 262 -43.50 3.91 14.22
N THR A 263 -43.79 3.87 12.92
CA THR A 263 -43.82 2.63 12.15
C THR A 263 -42.37 2.24 11.84
N SER A 264 -41.83 1.27 12.58
CA SER A 264 -40.54 0.64 12.32
C SER A 264 -40.62 -0.20 11.05
N SER A 265 -40.54 0.44 9.88
CA SER A 265 -40.30 -0.23 8.62
C SER A 265 -38.87 -0.74 8.61
N SER A 266 -38.71 -2.04 8.83
CA SER A 266 -37.50 -2.80 8.49
C SER A 266 -37.29 -2.72 6.98
N SER A 267 -36.68 -1.62 6.54
CA SER A 267 -36.18 -1.47 5.19
C SER A 267 -35.07 -2.49 5.01
N SER A 268 -35.41 -3.63 4.40
CA SER A 268 -34.45 -4.55 3.81
C SER A 268 -33.59 -3.73 2.85
N SER A 269 -32.40 -3.35 3.31
CA SER A 269 -31.39 -2.62 2.54
C SER A 269 -31.13 -3.41 1.27
N SER A 270 -31.64 -2.93 0.14
CA SER A 270 -31.32 -3.46 -1.18
C SER A 270 -29.80 -3.34 -1.32
N SER A 271 -29.10 -4.46 -1.19
CA SER A 271 -27.66 -4.57 -1.38
C SER A 271 -27.32 -3.95 -2.73
N SER A 272 -26.53 -2.87 -2.74
CA SER A 272 -26.06 -2.28 -3.98
C SER A 272 -25.33 -3.35 -4.78
N THR A 273 -25.77 -3.61 -6.00
CA THR A 273 -25.15 -4.59 -6.91
C THR A 273 -23.83 -4.08 -7.50
N THR A 274 -23.50 -2.81 -7.30
CA THR A 274 -22.26 -2.22 -7.78
C THR A 274 -21.09 -2.69 -6.90
N PRO A 275 -20.05 -3.31 -7.48
CA PRO A 275 -18.85 -3.67 -6.73
C PRO A 275 -18.17 -2.39 -6.22
N ASP A 276 -17.97 -2.33 -4.92
CA ASP A 276 -17.39 -1.20 -4.20
C ASP A 276 -16.15 -1.62 -3.40
N MET A 277 -15.73 -2.88 -3.54
CA MET A 277 -14.53 -3.45 -2.94
C MET A 277 -13.61 -4.04 -4.02
N ILE A 278 -12.32 -4.02 -3.73
CA ILE A 278 -11.28 -4.74 -4.45
C ILE A 278 -10.72 -5.80 -3.50
N ILE A 279 -10.71 -7.04 -3.96
CA ILE A 279 -9.97 -8.14 -3.35
C ILE A 279 -8.67 -8.28 -4.14
N TRP A 280 -7.55 -8.18 -3.44
CA TRP A 280 -6.22 -8.42 -3.96
C TRP A 280 -5.76 -9.80 -3.52
N LEU A 281 -5.68 -10.75 -4.45
CA LEU A 281 -5.13 -12.07 -4.18
C LEU A 281 -3.62 -12.05 -4.45
N GLY A 282 -2.83 -12.22 -3.40
CA GLY A 282 -1.39 -12.46 -3.53
C GLY A 282 -1.12 -13.85 -4.11
N TYR A 283 -0.33 -13.91 -5.18
CA TYR A 283 0.13 -15.14 -5.80
C TYR A 283 1.58 -15.02 -6.26
N VAL A 284 2.23 -16.13 -6.61
CA VAL A 284 3.59 -16.08 -7.15
C VAL A 284 3.55 -16.17 -8.67
N LYS A 285 4.34 -15.33 -9.34
CA LYS A 285 4.81 -15.55 -10.70
C LYS A 285 6.26 -16.03 -10.70
N SER A 286 6.58 -16.96 -11.60
CA SER A 286 7.94 -17.45 -11.86
C SER A 286 8.13 -17.76 -13.34
N TRP A 287 9.37 -17.92 -13.80
CA TRP A 287 9.68 -18.23 -15.20
C TRP A 287 9.58 -19.69 -15.60
N ARG A 288 9.29 -20.58 -14.65
CA ARG A 288 9.19 -22.02 -14.89
C ARG A 288 8.21 -22.69 -13.95
N HIS A 289 7.65 -23.80 -14.42
CA HIS A 289 6.77 -24.70 -13.69
C HIS A 289 5.40 -24.11 -13.24
N MET A 290 5.12 -22.84 -13.56
CA MET A 290 3.91 -22.18 -13.09
C MET A 290 2.70 -22.47 -13.99
N GLY A 291 1.56 -22.71 -13.36
CA GLY A 291 0.25 -22.84 -14.00
C GLY A 291 -0.54 -21.54 -14.00
N SER A 292 -1.77 -21.62 -14.51
CA SER A 292 -2.77 -20.56 -14.37
C SER A 292 -3.90 -20.98 -13.42
N ALA A 293 -4.60 -20.01 -12.84
CA ALA A 293 -5.76 -20.24 -12.00
C ALA A 293 -6.91 -19.30 -12.36
N THR A 294 -8.14 -19.73 -12.11
CA THR A 294 -9.34 -18.90 -12.15
C THR A 294 -9.73 -18.50 -10.74
N LEU A 295 -10.02 -17.23 -10.56
CA LEU A 295 -10.46 -16.63 -9.32
C LEU A 295 -11.95 -16.29 -9.44
N SER A 296 -12.79 -16.65 -8.48
CA SER A 296 -14.24 -16.41 -8.55
C SER A 296 -14.90 -16.28 -7.18
N CYS A 297 -15.87 -15.39 -7.04
CA CYS A 297 -16.72 -15.31 -5.86
C CYS A 297 -17.82 -16.36 -5.96
N ILE A 298 -17.91 -17.25 -4.98
CA ILE A 298 -18.85 -18.38 -5.00
C ILE A 298 -19.93 -18.29 -3.92
N SER A 299 -19.76 -17.45 -2.90
CA SER A 299 -20.76 -17.23 -1.84
C SER A 299 -20.57 -15.88 -1.14
N GLY A 300 -21.66 -15.32 -0.63
CA GLY A 300 -21.72 -14.08 0.17
C GLY A 300 -21.56 -12.78 -0.63
N CYS A 301 -20.56 -12.73 -1.51
CA CYS A 301 -20.23 -11.61 -2.38
C CYS A 301 -20.37 -11.98 -3.86
N THR A 302 -20.47 -10.99 -4.73
CA THR A 302 -20.44 -11.15 -6.19
C THR A 302 -19.22 -10.45 -6.77
N CYS A 303 -18.55 -11.08 -7.73
CA CYS A 303 -17.47 -10.47 -8.51
C CYS A 303 -17.39 -11.07 -9.91
N GLN A 304 -16.75 -10.34 -10.83
CA GLN A 304 -16.39 -10.88 -12.13
C GLN A 304 -15.20 -11.85 -11.97
N PRO A 305 -15.26 -13.08 -12.52
CA PRO A 305 -14.13 -13.99 -12.49
C PRO A 305 -12.89 -13.40 -13.18
N ALA A 306 -11.72 -13.69 -12.62
CA ALA A 306 -10.44 -13.31 -13.21
C ALA A 306 -9.58 -14.56 -13.46
N VAL A 307 -8.86 -14.58 -14.59
CA VAL A 307 -7.87 -15.63 -14.89
C VAL A 307 -6.49 -15.03 -14.70
N VAL A 308 -5.67 -15.72 -13.90
CA VAL A 308 -4.31 -15.27 -13.55
C VAL A 308 -3.32 -16.33 -13.98
N ASP A 309 -2.22 -15.90 -14.58
CA ASP A 309 -1.15 -16.79 -15.01
C ASP A 309 0.06 -16.62 -14.12
N GLY A 310 0.52 -17.70 -13.49
CA GLY A 310 1.74 -17.70 -12.69
C GLY A 310 3.02 -17.67 -13.54
N LEU A 311 2.97 -17.87 -14.86
CA LEU A 311 4.16 -17.82 -15.70
C LEU A 311 4.47 -16.38 -16.15
N HIS A 312 5.72 -15.96 -16.04
CA HIS A 312 6.23 -14.74 -16.69
C HIS A 312 7.61 -14.96 -17.33
N GLY A 313 8.04 -14.01 -18.15
CA GLY A 313 9.28 -14.16 -18.95
C GLY A 313 10.57 -13.75 -18.23
N GLU A 314 10.49 -13.13 -17.06
CA GLU A 314 11.68 -12.64 -16.36
C GLU A 314 12.31 -13.78 -15.56
N GLY A 315 13.64 -13.94 -15.60
CA GLY A 315 14.40 -15.03 -14.95
C GLY A 315 14.39 -15.02 -13.41
N ASN A 316 13.40 -14.42 -12.77
CA ASN A 316 13.25 -14.29 -11.33
C ASN A 316 11.88 -14.84 -10.87
N THR A 317 11.62 -14.83 -9.57
CA THR A 317 10.34 -15.26 -8.99
C THR A 317 9.82 -14.16 -8.11
N GLN A 318 8.58 -13.76 -8.32
CA GLN A 318 8.01 -12.56 -7.74
C GLN A 318 6.60 -12.84 -7.20
N GLN A 319 6.28 -12.27 -6.05
CA GLN A 319 4.90 -12.10 -5.62
C GLN A 319 4.20 -11.05 -6.50
N HIS A 320 3.02 -11.39 -6.98
CA HIS A 320 2.10 -10.54 -7.72
C HIS A 320 0.76 -10.49 -7.00
N MET A 321 -0.06 -9.51 -7.37
CA MET A 321 -1.44 -9.44 -6.92
C MET A 321 -2.40 -9.47 -8.09
N ALA A 322 -3.50 -10.19 -7.91
CA ALA A 322 -4.62 -10.19 -8.83
C ALA A 322 -5.80 -9.45 -8.22
N LYS A 323 -6.54 -8.70 -9.03
CA LYS A 323 -7.70 -7.92 -8.58
C LYS A 323 -9.00 -8.67 -8.87
N LEU A 324 -9.92 -8.64 -7.91
CA LEU A 324 -11.34 -8.93 -8.11
C LEU A 324 -12.15 -7.74 -7.60
N PHE A 325 -13.04 -7.22 -8.43
CA PHE A 325 -14.02 -6.21 -8.01
C PHE A 325 -15.22 -6.93 -7.42
N ALA A 326 -15.43 -6.76 -6.12
CA ALA A 326 -16.42 -7.50 -5.34
C ALA A 326 -17.41 -6.57 -4.64
N THR A 327 -18.60 -7.10 -4.32
CA THR A 327 -19.54 -6.47 -3.40
C THR A 327 -19.16 -6.73 -1.94
N GLN A 328 -19.65 -5.87 -1.03
CA GLN A 328 -19.52 -6.08 0.41
C GLN A 328 -20.32 -7.28 0.91
N ALA A 329 -19.71 -8.10 1.74
CA ALA A 329 -20.31 -9.25 2.42
C ALA A 329 -19.55 -9.55 3.71
N GLU A 330 -20.26 -9.95 4.77
CA GLU A 330 -19.62 -10.38 6.03
C GLU A 330 -18.80 -11.66 5.85
N GLU A 331 -19.26 -12.56 4.99
CA GLU A 331 -18.58 -13.81 4.65
C GLU A 331 -18.48 -13.95 3.13
N CYS A 332 -17.52 -13.25 2.53
CA CYS A 332 -17.19 -13.42 1.12
C CYS A 332 -16.33 -14.67 0.94
N ILE A 333 -16.78 -15.62 0.11
CA ILE A 333 -16.01 -16.83 -0.22
C ILE A 333 -15.50 -16.74 -1.66
N VAL A 334 -14.18 -16.75 -1.80
CA VAL A 334 -13.48 -16.75 -3.08
C VAL A 334 -12.85 -18.13 -3.35
N GLU A 335 -13.10 -18.67 -4.53
CA GLU A 335 -12.46 -19.88 -5.05
C GLU A 335 -11.22 -19.50 -5.88
N VAL A 336 -10.10 -20.19 -5.61
CA VAL A 336 -8.92 -20.23 -6.47
C VAL A 336 -8.82 -21.62 -7.08
N LYS A 337 -9.05 -21.75 -8.39
CA LYS A 337 -9.09 -23.04 -9.09
C LYS A 337 -7.99 -23.15 -10.14
N ILE A 338 -7.15 -24.18 -10.05
CA ILE A 338 -6.06 -24.41 -11.02
C ILE A 338 -6.64 -24.84 -12.37
N ASN A 339 -6.27 -24.12 -13.42
CA ASN A 339 -6.77 -24.35 -14.76
C ASN A 339 -6.07 -25.53 -15.45
N PRO A 340 -6.75 -26.23 -16.39
CA PRO A 340 -6.15 -27.27 -17.22
C PRO A 340 -5.20 -26.71 -18.29
N TRP A 341 -5.26 -25.41 -18.57
CA TRP A 341 -4.35 -24.75 -19.50
C TRP A 341 -3.24 -24.01 -18.75
N THR A 342 -2.03 -24.09 -19.29
CA THR A 342 -0.83 -23.43 -18.80
C THR A 342 0.05 -23.05 -19.98
N ARG A 343 0.80 -21.94 -19.86
CA ARG A 343 1.88 -21.62 -20.82
C ARG A 343 3.18 -22.37 -20.50
N SER A 344 3.28 -22.98 -19.33
CA SER A 344 4.41 -23.84 -18.95
C SER A 344 4.08 -25.32 -19.21
N LYS A 345 4.94 -26.25 -18.79
CA LYS A 345 4.64 -27.70 -18.85
C LYS A 345 3.95 -28.21 -17.58
N ASP A 346 3.86 -27.37 -16.55
CA ASP A 346 3.38 -27.74 -15.22
C ASP A 346 2.27 -26.79 -14.77
N HIS A 347 1.65 -27.15 -13.64
CA HIS A 347 0.48 -26.46 -13.09
C HIS A 347 0.69 -25.94 -11.67
N LYS A 348 1.94 -25.67 -11.27
CA LYS A 348 2.20 -25.11 -9.94
C LYS A 348 1.50 -23.77 -9.81
N PHE A 349 0.67 -23.63 -8.79
CA PHE A 349 0.11 -22.34 -8.41
C PHE A 349 0.29 -22.13 -6.90
N LYS A 350 0.67 -20.91 -6.51
CA LYS A 350 0.89 -20.55 -5.11
C LYS A 350 0.09 -19.31 -4.74
N VAL A 351 -0.70 -19.42 -3.69
CA VAL A 351 -1.43 -18.31 -3.05
C VAL A 351 -0.66 -17.87 -1.80
N THR A 352 -0.33 -16.58 -1.71
CA THR A 352 0.50 -16.01 -0.63
C THR A 352 -0.27 -15.10 0.32
N GLY A 353 -1.41 -14.56 -0.10
CA GLY A 353 -2.19 -13.67 0.75
C GLY A 353 -3.50 -13.20 0.14
N VAL A 354 -4.31 -12.54 0.95
CA VAL A 354 -5.49 -11.78 0.53
C VAL A 354 -5.46 -10.41 1.19
N MET A 355 -5.73 -9.37 0.42
CA MET A 355 -6.06 -8.06 0.95
C MET A 355 -7.41 -7.60 0.42
N VAL A 356 -8.17 -6.89 1.25
CA VAL A 356 -9.43 -6.27 0.84
C VAL A 356 -9.32 -4.78 1.05
N SER A 357 -9.73 -4.01 0.03
CA SER A 357 -9.76 -2.55 0.08
C SER A 357 -11.00 -2.01 -0.61
N ARG A 358 -11.43 -0.80 -0.25
CA ARG A 358 -12.51 -0.13 -0.98
C ARG A 358 -12.07 0.21 -2.40
N TYR A 359 -12.94 -0.01 -3.38
CA TYR A 359 -12.74 0.50 -4.73
C TYR A 359 -13.04 2.00 -4.76
N VAL A 360 -12.11 2.78 -5.31
CA VAL A 360 -12.34 4.19 -5.59
C VAL A 360 -12.17 4.36 -7.09
N HIS A 361 -13.23 4.80 -7.76
CA HIS A 361 -13.22 4.97 -9.20
C HIS A 361 -12.47 6.25 -9.56
N TYR A 362 -11.29 6.13 -10.17
CA TYR A 362 -10.55 7.26 -10.71
C TYR A 362 -10.75 7.33 -12.23
N SER A 363 -11.07 8.53 -12.73
CA SER A 363 -11.19 8.77 -14.16
C SER A 363 -9.83 8.57 -14.83
N GLY A 364 -9.69 7.56 -15.69
CA GLY A 364 -8.47 7.32 -16.46
C GLY A 364 -7.67 6.07 -16.10
N GLU A 365 -8.19 5.18 -15.24
CA GLU A 365 -7.49 3.91 -14.96
C GLU A 365 -7.38 3.03 -16.22
N GLY A 366 -6.15 2.92 -16.75
CA GLY A 366 -5.73 1.71 -17.43
C GLY A 366 -5.74 0.54 -16.44
N ASP A 367 -6.07 -0.65 -16.92
CA ASP A 367 -6.16 -1.85 -16.09
C ASP A 367 -4.77 -2.29 -15.60
N PHE A 368 -4.29 -1.72 -14.49
CA PHE A 368 -3.03 -2.12 -13.84
C PHE A 368 -3.22 -3.42 -13.03
N THR A 369 -3.79 -4.46 -13.64
CA THR A 369 -4.12 -5.75 -12.98
C THR A 369 -2.89 -6.51 -12.47
N ASP A 370 -1.68 -6.18 -12.93
CA ASP A 370 -0.42 -6.76 -12.49
C ASP A 370 0.45 -5.72 -11.76
N THR A 371 0.16 -5.44 -10.48
CA THR A 371 1.05 -4.60 -9.65
C THR A 371 2.03 -5.48 -8.86
N VAL A 372 3.33 -5.26 -9.07
CA VAL A 372 4.41 -5.89 -8.27
C VAL A 372 4.55 -5.09 -6.98
N LEU A 373 3.97 -5.57 -5.87
CA LEU A 373 3.86 -4.77 -4.65
C LEU A 373 4.43 -5.42 -3.39
N LEU A 374 4.78 -6.72 -3.41
CA LEU A 374 5.06 -7.46 -2.17
C LEU A 374 6.47 -8.03 -1.99
N ASN A 375 7.28 -8.18 -3.05
CA ASN A 375 8.63 -8.75 -2.85
C ASN A 375 9.56 -7.87 -2.02
N THR A 376 9.39 -6.54 -2.11
CA THR A 376 10.29 -5.60 -1.44
C THR A 376 10.04 -5.52 0.06
N MET A 377 8.84 -5.83 0.55
CA MET A 377 8.48 -5.56 1.95
C MET A 377 8.90 -6.71 2.91
N GLU A 378 8.73 -7.97 2.51
CA GLU A 378 9.14 -9.13 3.34
C GLU A 378 10.67 -9.25 3.45
N ASP A 379 11.40 -8.99 2.36
CA ASP A 379 12.86 -9.08 2.35
C ASP A 379 13.52 -7.94 3.18
N ASN A 380 12.87 -6.76 3.27
CA ASN A 380 13.38 -5.62 4.02
C ASN A 380 13.22 -5.76 5.53
N ALA A 381 12.10 -6.31 6.03
CA ALA A 381 11.89 -6.47 7.49
C ALA A 381 12.89 -7.46 8.11
N ALA A 382 13.14 -8.60 7.44
CA ALA A 382 14.12 -9.58 7.89
C ALA A 382 15.56 -9.07 7.77
N ALA A 383 15.88 -8.32 6.71
CA ALA A 383 17.20 -7.71 6.54
C ALA A 383 17.46 -6.59 7.57
N ALA A 384 16.48 -5.74 7.86
CA ALA A 384 16.57 -4.69 8.86
C ALA A 384 16.76 -5.28 10.27
N ALA A 385 16.00 -6.32 10.63
CA ALA A 385 16.17 -7.03 11.90
C ALA A 385 17.56 -7.68 12.03
N ALA A 386 18.06 -8.30 10.95
CA ALA A 386 19.41 -8.89 10.95
C ALA A 386 20.52 -7.83 11.04
N ALA A 387 20.37 -6.70 10.35
CA ALA A 387 21.31 -5.58 10.42
C ALA A 387 21.31 -4.92 11.81
N ALA A 388 20.13 -4.72 12.40
CA ALA A 388 20.00 -4.21 13.77
C ALA A 388 20.65 -5.15 14.79
N ALA A 389 20.45 -6.47 14.64
CA ALA A 389 21.10 -7.47 15.48
C ALA A 389 22.63 -7.49 15.34
N ALA A 390 23.16 -7.23 14.14
CA ALA A 390 24.61 -7.14 13.89
C ALA A 390 25.25 -5.86 14.46
N LEU A 391 24.48 -4.78 14.60
CA LEU A 391 24.92 -3.51 15.18
C LEU A 391 24.73 -3.43 16.70
N ALA A 392 24.00 -4.38 17.30
CA ALA A 392 23.85 -4.45 18.75
C ALA A 392 25.25 -4.66 19.39
N PRO A 393 25.66 -3.83 20.36
CA PRO A 393 26.94 -4.00 21.03
C PRO A 393 26.99 -5.40 21.65
N ALA A 394 28.11 -6.09 21.44
CA ALA A 394 28.32 -7.41 22.04
C ALA A 394 28.05 -7.30 23.56
N PRO A 395 27.32 -8.27 24.15
CA PRO A 395 27.01 -8.23 25.57
C PRO A 395 28.33 -8.07 26.34
N ALA A 396 28.41 -7.01 27.15
CA ALA A 396 29.59 -6.72 27.95
C ALA A 396 29.96 -7.99 28.71
N GLN A 397 31.11 -8.57 28.39
CA GLN A 397 31.63 -9.69 29.16
C GLN A 397 31.91 -9.15 30.56
N GLY A 398 31.12 -9.64 31.53
CA GLY A 398 31.25 -9.26 32.93
C GLY A 398 32.65 -9.56 33.46
N PRO A 399 33.07 -8.86 34.53
CA PRO A 399 34.42 -8.95 35.09
C PRO A 399 34.78 -10.34 35.61
#